data_AF-A0A1F9ZCD9-F1
#
_entry.id   AF-A0A1F9ZCD9-F1
#
_cell.length_a   1.000
_cell.length_b   1.000
_cell.length_c   1.000
_cell.angle_alpha   90.00
_cell.angle_beta   90.00
_cell.angle_gamma   90.00
#
_symmetry.space_group_name_H-M   'P 1'
#
loop_
_entity.id
_entity.type
_entity.pdbx_description
1 polymer ?
#
loop_
_entity_poly.entity_id
_entity_poly.type
_entity_poly.pdbx_seq_one_letter_code
_entity_poly.pdbx_strand_id
1 'polypeptide(L)'
;MELTQRWFVNRKVRTADGEILTKYVFPFWNRDWQVVLTLLDRFGAPPEIVHVPVHLGKMGLPEISAKSSDSAPLATIEPGSFRELFHFDPWWVFRGIGGVPLELKEEIIETNIAHPFHVGKQAYKVHDIEFEPDGAKVKAIVAKDHLFKVRRFGPGDLNLDEAWP
;
A
#
# COMPACT_ATOMS: atom_id res chain seq x y z
N MET A 1 -0.94 -6.33 -18.14
CA MET A 1 -0.47 -6.65 -16.77
C MET A 1 -1.16 -5.67 -15.85
N GLU A 2 -1.78 -6.15 -14.77
CA GLU A 2 -2.42 -5.29 -13.78
C GLU A 2 -1.41 -4.89 -12.72
N LEU A 3 -1.46 -3.64 -12.28
CA LEU A 3 -0.62 -3.12 -11.21
C LEU A 3 -1.26 -3.53 -9.88
N THR A 4 -0.65 -4.45 -9.14
CA THR A 4 -1.20 -4.92 -7.86
C THR A 4 -0.22 -4.81 -6.71
N GLN A 5 -0.74 -4.76 -5.48
CA GLN A 5 0.09 -4.69 -4.27
C GLN A 5 1.09 -5.85 -4.21
N ARG A 6 0.64 -7.08 -4.51
CA ARG A 6 1.54 -8.24 -4.57
C ARG A 6 2.57 -8.17 -5.69
N TRP A 7 2.28 -7.50 -6.79
CA TRP A 7 3.22 -7.36 -7.89
C TRP A 7 4.45 -6.53 -7.51
N PHE A 8 4.32 -5.60 -6.55
CA PHE A 8 5.43 -4.77 -6.08
C PHE A 8 6.45 -5.48 -5.18
N VAL A 9 6.15 -6.69 -4.70
CA VAL A 9 7.04 -7.44 -3.78
C VAL A 9 8.36 -7.79 -4.46
N ASN A 10 9.48 -7.54 -3.76
CA ASN A 10 10.84 -7.81 -4.22
C ASN A 10 11.18 -7.20 -5.59
N ARG A 11 10.69 -5.97 -5.85
CA ARG A 11 10.95 -5.25 -7.09
C ARG A 11 12.05 -4.20 -6.92
N LYS A 12 12.69 -3.89 -8.05
CA LYS A 12 13.42 -2.64 -8.22
C LYS A 12 12.41 -1.55 -8.60
N VAL A 13 12.45 -0.43 -7.90
CA VAL A 13 11.68 0.76 -8.22
C VAL A 13 12.62 1.76 -8.87
N ARG A 14 12.30 2.20 -10.09
CA ARG A 14 13.07 3.25 -10.77
C ARG A 14 12.57 4.62 -10.33
N THR A 15 13.50 5.48 -9.94
CA THR A 15 13.28 6.89 -9.61
C THR A 15 13.70 7.77 -10.80
N ALA A 16 13.50 9.08 -10.70
CA ALA A 16 13.97 10.02 -11.72
C ALA A 16 15.50 10.06 -11.88
N ASP A 17 16.24 9.61 -10.87
CA ASP A 17 17.70 9.73 -10.77
C ASP A 17 18.43 8.40 -10.48
N GLY A 18 17.71 7.28 -10.40
CA GLY A 18 18.31 6.00 -10.02
C GLY A 18 17.34 4.83 -9.95
N GLU A 19 17.78 3.77 -9.26
CA GLU A 19 16.97 2.59 -8.97
C GLU A 19 17.15 2.19 -7.50
N ILE A 20 16.04 1.86 -6.85
CA ILE A 20 15.98 1.42 -5.45
C ILE A 20 15.56 -0.04 -5.42
N LEU A 21 16.36 -0.89 -4.77
CA LEU A 21 15.97 -2.28 -4.51
C LEU A 21 15.10 -2.34 -3.25
N THR A 22 13.86 -2.80 -3.39
CA THR A 22 12.89 -2.89 -2.29
C THR A 22 12.55 -4.33 -1.96
N LYS A 23 12.29 -4.60 -0.68
CA LYS A 23 11.63 -5.82 -0.20
C LYS A 23 10.13 -5.72 -0.46
N TYR A 24 9.55 -4.59 -0.05
CA TYR A 24 8.14 -4.29 -0.19
C TYR A 24 7.94 -2.83 -0.56
N VAL A 25 6.85 -2.56 -1.26
CA VAL A 25 6.35 -1.23 -1.56
C VAL A 25 4.90 -1.20 -1.10
N PHE A 26 4.54 -0.25 -0.26
CA PHE A 26 3.19 -0.12 0.28
C PHE A 26 2.61 1.24 -0.09
N PRO A 27 1.77 1.33 -1.12
CA PRO A 27 0.92 2.48 -1.36
C PRO A 27 -0.11 2.60 -0.22
N PHE A 28 -0.26 3.81 0.30
CA PHE A 28 -1.30 4.19 1.23
C PHE A 28 -2.30 5.08 0.50
N TRP A 29 -3.58 4.81 0.69
CA TRP A 29 -4.64 5.58 0.04
C TRP A 29 -5.65 6.12 1.05
N ASN A 30 -6.34 7.20 0.68
CA ASN A 30 -7.36 7.82 1.52
C ASN A 30 -8.77 7.27 1.20
N ARG A 31 -9.78 7.79 1.91
CA ARG A 31 -11.20 7.48 1.71
C ARG A 31 -11.71 7.71 0.27
N ASP A 32 -11.06 8.59 -0.49
CA ASP A 32 -11.38 8.88 -1.89
C ASP A 32 -10.69 7.91 -2.87
N TRP A 33 -10.11 6.82 -2.35
CA TRP A 33 -9.37 5.80 -3.11
C TRP A 33 -8.14 6.36 -3.85
N GLN A 34 -7.63 7.52 -3.41
CA GLN A 34 -6.44 8.15 -3.99
C GLN A 34 -5.21 7.71 -3.21
N VAL A 35 -4.17 7.29 -3.93
CA VAL A 35 -2.86 7.00 -3.33
C VAL A 35 -2.22 8.32 -2.92
N VAL A 36 -1.99 8.49 -1.63
CA VAL A 36 -1.47 9.73 -1.02
C VAL A 36 0.04 9.67 -0.84
N LEU A 37 0.54 8.50 -0.47
CA LEU A 37 1.95 8.26 -0.25
C LEU A 37 2.29 6.81 -0.54
N THR A 38 3.56 6.55 -0.78
CA THR A 38 4.10 5.21 -0.92
C THR A 38 5.26 5.03 0.04
N LEU A 39 5.21 3.95 0.81
CA LEU A 39 6.32 3.50 1.63
C LEU A 39 7.20 2.53 0.85
N LEU A 40 8.50 2.74 0.90
CA LEU A 40 9.54 1.92 0.30
C LEU A 40 10.32 1.20 1.40
N ASP A 41 10.08 -0.09 1.60
CA ASP A 41 10.91 -0.93 2.49
C ASP A 41 12.15 -1.40 1.70
N ARG A 42 13.29 -0.74 1.95
CA ARG A 42 14.51 -0.91 1.18
C ARG A 42 15.33 -2.10 1.67
N PHE A 43 16.06 -2.74 0.76
CA PHE A 43 17.08 -3.70 1.18
C PHE A 43 18.27 -3.00 1.84
N GLY A 44 18.58 -3.36 3.09
CA GLY A 44 19.77 -2.88 3.80
C GLY A 44 19.68 -1.46 4.37
N ALA A 45 18.51 -0.82 4.32
CA ALA A 45 18.27 0.52 4.86
C ALA A 45 16.91 0.59 5.57
N PRO A 46 16.68 1.56 6.48
CA PRO A 46 15.36 1.84 7.04
C PRO A 46 14.34 2.19 5.94
N PRO A 47 13.04 1.98 6.18
CA PRO A 47 12.01 2.36 5.23
C PRO A 47 11.90 3.88 5.07
N GLU A 48 11.51 4.29 3.87
CA GLU A 48 11.31 5.69 3.49
C GLU A 48 9.91 5.88 2.90
N ILE A 49 9.41 7.11 2.95
CA ILE A 49 8.15 7.53 2.33
C ILE A 49 8.44 8.47 1.18
N VAL A 50 7.66 8.31 0.12
CA VAL A 50 7.58 9.27 -0.99
C VAL A 50 6.11 9.64 -1.22
N HIS A 51 5.85 10.93 -1.46
CA HIS A 51 4.50 11.46 -1.70
C HIS A 51 4.13 11.48 -3.19
N VAL A 52 4.45 10.40 -3.90
CA VAL A 52 4.04 10.18 -5.29
C VAL A 52 3.56 8.73 -5.48
N PRO A 53 2.63 8.50 -6.42
CA PRO A 53 2.22 7.15 -6.78
C PRO A 53 3.34 6.40 -7.52
N VAL A 54 3.26 5.06 -7.47
CA VAL A 54 4.12 4.18 -8.26
C VAL A 54 3.34 3.72 -9.49
N HIS A 55 3.81 4.06 -10.68
CA HIS A 55 3.16 3.65 -11.93
C HIS A 55 3.89 2.48 -12.58
N LEU A 56 3.21 1.83 -13.53
CA LEU A 56 3.83 0.81 -14.35
C LEU A 56 4.67 1.45 -15.47
N GLY A 57 6.00 1.35 -15.36
CA GLY A 57 6.95 1.85 -16.35
C GLY A 57 6.90 1.09 -17.68
N LYS A 58 7.42 1.73 -18.74
CA LYS A 58 7.43 1.17 -20.12
C LYS A 58 8.16 -0.16 -20.23
N MET A 59 9.15 -0.40 -19.36
CA MET A 59 9.92 -1.65 -19.32
C MET A 59 9.31 -2.70 -18.38
N GLY A 60 8.08 -2.50 -17.91
CA GLY A 60 7.41 -3.43 -16.99
C GLY A 60 7.99 -3.41 -15.57
N LEU A 61 8.63 -2.30 -15.17
CA LEU A 61 9.17 -2.08 -13.83
C LEU A 61 8.35 -1.00 -13.11
N PRO A 62 8.21 -1.06 -11.78
CA PRO A 62 7.65 0.04 -11.02
C PRO A 62 8.51 1.30 -11.17
N GLU A 63 7.86 2.42 -11.44
CA GLU A 63 8.51 3.72 -11.60
C GLU A 63 7.84 4.75 -10.70
N ILE A 64 8.64 5.64 -10.13
CA ILE A 64 8.18 6.87 -9.45
C ILE A 64 8.83 8.07 -10.12
N SER A 65 8.07 9.14 -10.27
CA SER A 65 8.55 10.39 -10.91
C SER A 65 9.46 11.23 -10.01
N ALA A 66 9.50 10.92 -8.71
CA ALA A 66 10.35 11.58 -7.73
C ALA A 66 11.82 11.14 -7.82
N LYS A 67 12.72 12.00 -7.37
CA LYS A 67 14.13 11.65 -7.13
C LYS A 67 14.26 10.87 -5.83
N SER A 68 15.36 10.14 -5.69
CA SER A 68 15.67 9.42 -4.45
C SER A 68 15.85 10.37 -3.27
N SER A 69 16.27 11.62 -3.51
CA SER A 69 16.39 12.66 -2.49
C SER A 69 15.04 13.22 -2.01
N ASP A 70 13.95 12.94 -2.71
CA ASP A 70 12.61 13.45 -2.37
C ASP A 70 11.90 12.50 -1.38
N SER A 71 12.52 11.37 -1.00
CA SER A 71 12.01 10.49 0.03
C SER A 71 12.42 10.99 1.42
N ALA A 72 11.54 10.76 2.40
CA ALA A 72 11.80 11.05 3.80
C ALA A 72 11.93 9.73 4.57
N PRO A 73 12.87 9.61 5.53
CA PRO A 73 12.91 8.46 6.42
C PRO A 73 11.57 8.30 7.15
N LEU A 74 11.02 7.09 7.19
CA LEU A 74 9.73 6.86 7.85
C LEU A 74 9.74 7.34 9.31
N ALA A 75 10.86 7.16 10.02
CA ALA A 75 11.03 7.55 11.41
C ALA A 75 10.89 9.07 11.68
N THR A 76 10.89 9.92 10.66
CA THR A 76 10.69 11.38 10.80
C THR A 76 9.24 11.81 10.57
N ILE A 77 8.35 10.89 10.23
CA ILE A 77 6.95 11.19 9.95
C ILE A 77 6.15 11.20 11.25
N GLU A 78 5.26 12.18 11.40
CA GLU A 78 4.37 12.26 12.56
C GLU A 78 3.41 11.05 12.57
N PRO A 79 3.32 10.29 13.68
CA PRO A 79 2.50 9.08 13.73
C PRO A 79 1.04 9.26 13.31
N GLY A 80 0.43 10.39 13.68
CA GLY A 80 -0.95 10.71 13.31
C GLY A 80 -1.21 10.88 11.80
N SER A 81 -0.16 10.98 10.97
CA SER A 81 -0.28 11.16 9.52
C SER A 81 -0.95 9.97 8.80
N PHE A 82 -1.04 8.81 9.46
CA PHE A 82 -1.61 7.59 8.86
C PHE A 82 -3.09 7.39 9.16
N ARG A 83 -3.67 8.04 10.17
CA ARG A 83 -5.01 7.69 10.71
C ARG A 83 -6.15 7.70 9.70
N GLU A 84 -6.06 8.50 8.64
CA GLU A 84 -7.09 8.58 7.59
C GLU A 84 -6.70 7.84 6.30
N LEU A 85 -5.66 7.00 6.39
CA LEU A 85 -5.16 6.21 5.29
C LEU A 85 -5.48 4.74 5.51
N PHE A 86 -5.44 3.99 4.42
CA PHE A 86 -5.56 2.55 4.38
C PHE A 86 -4.35 1.97 3.65
N HIS A 87 -3.93 0.79 4.06
CA HIS A 87 -2.92 0.01 3.33
C HIS A 87 -3.19 -1.49 3.47
N PHE A 88 -2.55 -2.30 2.62
CA PHE A 88 -2.65 -3.75 2.69
C PHE A 88 -1.28 -4.40 2.94
N ASP A 89 -1.11 -4.96 4.14
CA ASP A 89 0.04 -5.78 4.53
C ASP A 89 -0.44 -7.16 5.03
N PRO A 90 -0.52 -8.18 4.14
CA PRO A 90 -0.89 -9.53 4.54
C PRO A 90 0.26 -10.34 5.16
N TRP A 91 1.49 -9.79 5.18
CA TRP A 91 2.70 -10.50 5.61
C TRP A 91 3.21 -10.06 6.98
N TRP A 92 2.51 -9.13 7.64
CA TRP A 92 2.88 -8.59 8.95
C TRP A 92 4.29 -7.95 8.94
N VAL A 93 4.68 -7.35 7.82
CA VAL A 93 5.99 -6.69 7.61
C VAL A 93 6.21 -5.62 8.66
N PHE A 94 5.22 -4.79 8.94
CA PHE A 94 5.35 -3.68 9.90
C PHE A 94 5.61 -4.15 11.34
N ARG A 95 5.24 -5.38 11.72
CA ARG A 95 5.58 -5.93 13.03
C ARG A 95 7.09 -6.20 13.16
N GLY A 96 7.74 -6.58 12.07
CA GLY A 96 9.16 -6.98 12.03
C GLY A 96 10.12 -5.91 11.51
N ILE A 97 9.61 -4.77 11.02
CA ILE A 97 10.45 -3.78 10.34
C ILE A 97 11.39 -3.06 11.34
N GLY A 98 12.68 -3.04 11.04
CA GLY A 98 13.70 -2.36 11.86
C GLY A 98 13.78 -0.87 11.55
N GLY A 99 14.28 -0.08 12.50
CA GLY A 99 14.52 1.37 12.29
C GLY A 99 13.25 2.25 12.28
N VAL A 100 12.12 1.71 12.75
CA VAL A 100 10.84 2.43 12.85
C VAL A 100 10.41 2.49 14.32
N PRO A 101 10.09 3.67 14.87
CA PRO A 101 9.57 3.82 16.23
C PRO A 101 8.32 2.98 16.47
N LEU A 102 8.12 2.50 17.70
CA LEU A 102 6.97 1.66 18.04
C LEU A 102 5.63 2.37 17.81
N GLU A 103 5.49 3.60 18.29
CA GLU A 103 4.28 4.41 18.12
C GLU A 103 3.86 4.55 16.66
N LEU A 104 4.86 4.73 15.77
CA LEU A 104 4.63 4.84 14.34
C LEU A 104 4.20 3.51 13.73
N LYS A 105 4.76 2.38 14.18
CA LYS A 105 4.33 1.05 13.75
C LYS A 105 2.90 0.77 14.18
N GLU A 106 2.53 1.14 15.40
CA GLU A 106 1.18 0.95 15.93
C GLU A 106 0.17 1.72 15.08
N GLU A 107 0.38 3.02 14.84
CA GLU A 107 -0.50 3.83 13.98
C GLU A 107 -0.59 3.28 12.55
N ILE A 108 0.52 2.79 11.97
CA ILE A 108 0.46 2.12 10.67
C ILE A 108 -0.36 0.83 10.75
N ILE A 109 -0.12 -0.03 11.74
CA ILE A 109 -0.81 -1.32 11.87
C ILE A 109 -2.33 -1.14 11.97
N GLU A 110 -2.80 -0.11 12.66
CA GLU A 110 -4.25 0.19 12.76
C GLU A 110 -4.89 0.49 11.40
N THR A 111 -4.12 1.01 10.43
CA THR A 111 -4.61 1.29 9.07
C THR A 111 -4.60 0.08 8.12
N ASN A 112 -4.21 -1.10 8.60
CA ASN A 112 -4.05 -2.28 7.77
C ASN A 112 -5.37 -2.99 7.48
N ILE A 113 -5.77 -3.04 6.21
CA ILE A 113 -7.02 -3.68 5.78
C ILE A 113 -6.91 -5.20 5.59
N ALA A 114 -5.81 -5.84 6.01
CA ALA A 114 -5.59 -7.28 5.81
C ALA A 114 -6.55 -8.19 6.58
N HIS A 115 -7.26 -7.66 7.59
CA HIS A 115 -8.26 -8.42 8.32
C HIS A 115 -9.59 -8.54 7.56
N PRO A 116 -10.43 -9.56 7.87
CA PRO A 116 -11.73 -9.71 7.22
C PRO A 116 -12.65 -8.50 7.44
N PHE A 117 -13.50 -8.24 6.46
CA PHE A 117 -14.54 -7.20 6.45
C PHE A 117 -15.88 -7.79 6.00
N HIS A 118 -16.97 -7.06 6.21
CA HIS A 118 -18.32 -7.54 5.88
C HIS A 118 -18.99 -6.64 4.84
N VAL A 119 -19.73 -7.27 3.92
CA VAL A 119 -20.65 -6.58 3.01
C VAL A 119 -22.01 -7.26 3.12
N GLY A 120 -22.98 -6.55 3.72
CA GLY A 120 -24.23 -7.16 4.14
C GLY A 120 -23.98 -8.30 5.14
N LYS A 121 -24.47 -9.50 4.84
CA LYS A 121 -24.30 -10.69 5.70
C LYS A 121 -23.06 -11.53 5.35
N GLN A 122 -22.27 -11.11 4.36
CA GLN A 122 -21.17 -11.90 3.83
C GLN A 122 -19.83 -11.34 4.31
N ALA A 123 -19.01 -12.21 4.90
CA ALA A 123 -17.62 -11.91 5.25
C ALA A 123 -16.70 -12.14 4.04
N TYR A 124 -15.73 -11.25 3.88
CA TYR A 124 -14.70 -11.27 2.85
C TYR A 124 -13.32 -11.05 3.49
N LYS A 125 -12.29 -11.63 2.88
CA LYS A 125 -10.88 -11.38 3.23
C LYS A 125 -10.16 -10.77 2.04
N VAL A 126 -9.42 -9.68 2.28
CA VAL A 126 -8.59 -9.05 1.26
C VAL A 126 -7.52 -10.01 0.78
N HIS A 127 -7.42 -10.14 -0.53
CA HIS A 127 -6.44 -10.98 -1.22
C HIS A 127 -5.33 -10.15 -1.84
N ASP A 128 -5.69 -9.07 -2.52
CA ASP A 128 -4.77 -8.14 -3.20
C ASP A 128 -5.45 -6.77 -3.41
N ILE A 129 -4.68 -5.78 -3.83
CA ILE A 129 -5.17 -4.45 -4.21
C ILE A 129 -4.78 -4.21 -5.66
N GLU A 130 -5.74 -3.85 -6.49
CA GLU A 130 -5.54 -3.44 -7.88
C GLU A 130 -5.51 -1.91 -7.95
N PHE A 131 -4.49 -1.36 -8.61
CA PHE A 131 -4.33 0.07 -8.85
C PHE A 131 -4.60 0.40 -10.32
N GLU A 132 -4.98 1.65 -10.59
CA GLU A 132 -4.97 2.19 -11.94
C GLU A 132 -3.55 2.13 -12.54
N PRO A 133 -3.37 2.09 -13.88
CA PRO A 133 -2.04 1.96 -14.48
C PRO A 133 -1.03 3.05 -14.09
N ASP A 134 -1.52 4.25 -13.77
CA ASP A 134 -0.74 5.38 -13.27
C ASP A 134 -0.43 5.31 -11.77
N GLY A 135 -0.97 4.31 -11.07
CA GLY A 135 -0.81 4.10 -9.63
C GLY A 135 -1.48 5.16 -8.75
N ALA A 136 -2.16 6.15 -9.33
CA ALA A 136 -2.67 7.30 -8.58
C ALA A 136 -3.92 6.96 -7.76
N LYS A 137 -4.64 5.91 -8.16
CA LYS A 137 -5.87 5.47 -7.50
C LYS A 137 -5.90 3.97 -7.32
N VAL A 138 -6.54 3.54 -6.23
CA VAL A 138 -6.98 2.17 -6.08
C VAL A 138 -8.17 1.95 -7.02
N LYS A 139 -8.04 0.96 -7.89
CA LYS A 139 -9.08 0.54 -8.83
C LYS A 139 -10.05 -0.42 -8.16
N ALA A 140 -9.51 -1.39 -7.42
CA ALA A 140 -10.32 -2.37 -6.70
C ALA A 140 -9.58 -3.01 -5.52
N ILE A 141 -10.32 -3.30 -4.46
CA ILE A 141 -9.91 -4.26 -3.44
C ILE A 141 -10.35 -5.65 -3.91
N VAL A 142 -9.39 -6.54 -4.13
CA VAL A 142 -9.65 -7.92 -4.54
C VAL A 142 -9.78 -8.75 -3.27
N ALA A 143 -10.95 -9.33 -3.05
CA ALA A 143 -11.23 -10.11 -1.86
C ALA A 143 -11.79 -11.49 -2.20
N LYS A 144 -11.78 -12.40 -1.21
CA LYS A 144 -12.36 -13.74 -1.31
C LYS A 144 -13.34 -13.98 -0.18
N ASP A 145 -14.43 -14.67 -0.48
CA ASP A 145 -15.33 -15.20 0.56
C ASP A 145 -14.80 -16.51 1.17
N HIS A 146 -15.56 -17.10 2.09
CA HIS A 146 -15.22 -18.38 2.75
C HIS A 146 -15.22 -19.58 1.78
N LEU A 147 -15.81 -19.45 0.59
CA LEU A 147 -15.76 -20.45 -0.48
C LEU A 147 -14.65 -20.14 -1.51
N PHE A 148 -13.76 -19.20 -1.18
CA PHE A 148 -12.67 -18.73 -2.04
C PHE A 148 -13.12 -18.06 -3.35
N LYS A 149 -14.40 -17.67 -3.47
CA LYS A 149 -14.89 -16.94 -4.63
C LYS A 149 -14.33 -15.52 -4.60
N VAL A 150 -13.66 -15.14 -5.67
CA VAL A 150 -13.06 -13.81 -5.82
C VAL A 150 -14.15 -12.79 -6.15
N ARG A 151 -14.11 -11.65 -5.46
CA ARG A 151 -14.91 -10.47 -5.76
C ARG A 151 -14.00 -9.24 -5.76
N ARG A 152 -14.29 -8.29 -6.64
CA ARG A 152 -13.65 -6.99 -6.71
C ARG A 152 -14.61 -5.94 -6.18
N PHE A 153 -14.12 -5.05 -5.34
CA PHE A 153 -14.86 -3.91 -4.79
C PHE A 153 -14.16 -2.64 -5.22
N GLY A 154 -14.83 -1.80 -6.00
CA GLY A 154 -14.35 -0.46 -6.33
C GLY A 154 -14.96 0.63 -5.44
N PRO A 155 -14.66 1.92 -5.72
CA PRO A 155 -15.14 3.05 -4.93
C PRO A 155 -16.67 3.15 -4.80
N GLY A 156 -17.43 2.64 -5.77
CA GLY A 156 -18.90 2.63 -5.72
C GLY A 156 -19.51 1.42 -5.01
N ASP A 157 -18.70 0.40 -4.68
CA ASP A 157 -19.19 -0.87 -4.11
C ASP A 157 -18.98 -0.96 -2.59
N LEU A 158 -18.08 -0.15 -2.03
CA LEU A 158 -17.58 -0.30 -0.66
C LEU A 158 -17.28 1.05 -0.03
N ASN A 159 -17.94 1.35 1.10
CA ASN A 159 -17.53 2.41 2.00
C ASN A 159 -16.38 1.89 2.88
N LEU A 160 -15.20 2.52 2.78
CA LEU A 160 -14.00 2.06 3.49
C LEU A 160 -14.14 2.19 5.01
N ASP A 161 -14.73 3.28 5.50
CA ASP A 161 -14.90 3.55 6.94
C ASP A 161 -15.89 2.57 7.59
N GLU A 162 -16.86 2.06 6.84
CA GLU A 162 -17.80 1.03 7.33
C GLU A 162 -17.17 -0.37 7.32
N ALA A 163 -16.23 -0.62 6.41
CA ALA A 163 -15.57 -1.91 6.26
C ALA A 163 -14.40 -2.10 7.24
N TRP A 164 -13.70 -1.01 7.55
CA TRP A 164 -12.52 -0.94 8.42
C TRP A 164 -12.59 0.31 9.31
N PRO A 165 -13.35 0.27 10.42
CA PRO A 165 -13.46 1.37 11.37
C PRO A 165 -12.24 1.49 12.30
#